data_AF-A0A841D5U4-F1
#
_entry.id   AF-A0A841D5U4-F1
#
_cell.length_a   1.000
_cell.length_b   1.000
_cell.length_c   1.000
_cell.angle_alpha   90.00
_cell.angle_beta   90.00
_cell.angle_gamma   90.00
#
_symmetry.space_group_name_H-M   'P 1'
#
loop_
_entity.id
_entity.type
_entity.pdbx_description
1 polymer ?
#
loop_
_entity_poly.entity_id
_entity_poly.type
_entity_poly.pdbx_seq_one_letter_code
_entity_poly.pdbx_strand_id
1 'polypeptide(L)'
;MTIAERESSPAVRRPSEHVTAVHEAIREWEAAHPDSAPSGEGQAILWALGECAQAPISGRPSEGPPTLADACAEIDAAERVPREGRIIPADGVVSALRWLIGAKDGVPVPGKRPAEGWGHLVGGRGVVMRGEAEIGRIAEAARAGLADAPDEWDRTWCSGTVAVCEWMLGARSKSPVRDTPRPMNGPTGVNLGMEERAAEDVSRQLGRGRRHSPGYGDGVIRTIQWLRGQITVPPVNEQGRPVPGAR
;
A
#
# COMPACT_ATOMS: atom_id res chain seq x y z
N MET A 1 0.93 24.90 10.58
CA MET A 1 -0.41 24.31 10.38
C MET A 1 -1.03 24.08 11.74
N THR A 2 -2.16 24.72 12.01
CA THR A 2 -2.87 24.64 13.29
C THR A 2 -3.70 23.36 13.37
N ILE A 3 -4.17 22.98 14.57
CA ILE A 3 -5.02 21.80 14.77
C ILE A 3 -6.33 21.93 13.96
N ALA A 4 -6.93 23.13 13.96
CA ALA A 4 -8.16 23.43 13.21
C ALA A 4 -8.01 23.29 11.68
N GLU A 5 -6.85 23.69 11.13
CA GLU A 5 -6.54 23.50 9.70
C GLU A 5 -6.40 22.02 9.33
N ARG A 6 -5.89 21.21 10.26
CA ARG A 6 -5.71 19.77 10.07
C ARG A 6 -7.04 19.02 10.15
N GLU A 7 -7.93 19.46 11.03
CA GLU A 7 -9.28 18.92 11.21
C GLU A 7 -10.20 19.22 10.01
N SER A 8 -10.02 20.38 9.37
CA SER A 8 -10.79 20.80 8.18
C SER A 8 -10.27 20.22 6.86
N SER A 9 -9.16 19.47 6.89
CA SER A 9 -8.59 18.86 5.69
C SER A 9 -9.45 17.70 5.17
N PRO A 10 -9.43 17.41 3.86
CA PRO A 10 -10.10 16.23 3.32
C PRO A 10 -9.69 14.95 4.05
N ALA A 11 -10.65 14.08 4.36
CA ALA A 11 -10.37 12.81 5.04
C ALA A 11 -9.44 11.90 4.23
N VAL A 12 -9.63 11.87 2.91
CA VAL A 12 -8.90 10.96 2.03
C VAL A 12 -7.48 11.48 1.79
N ARG A 13 -6.49 10.74 2.30
CA ARG A 13 -5.05 11.01 2.11
C ARG A 13 -4.38 10.06 1.13
N ARG A 14 -5.15 9.19 0.49
CA ARG A 14 -4.68 8.21 -0.49
C ARG A 14 -4.88 8.75 -1.91
N PRO A 15 -4.02 8.39 -2.89
CA PRO A 15 -4.24 8.72 -4.29
C PRO A 15 -5.61 8.24 -4.76
N SER A 16 -6.34 9.05 -5.54
CA SER A 16 -7.70 8.74 -5.99
C SER A 16 -7.78 7.43 -6.76
N GLU A 17 -6.85 7.21 -7.69
CA GLU A 17 -6.69 5.95 -8.43
C GLU A 17 -6.57 4.71 -7.54
N HIS A 18 -5.90 4.84 -6.39
CA HIS A 18 -5.75 3.75 -5.42
C HIS A 18 -7.06 3.52 -4.66
N VAL A 19 -7.76 4.59 -4.27
CA VAL A 19 -9.08 4.48 -3.62
C VAL A 19 -10.09 3.82 -4.56
N THR A 20 -10.11 4.21 -5.84
CA THR A 20 -10.97 3.61 -6.86
C THR A 20 -10.66 2.12 -7.05
N ALA A 21 -9.40 1.74 -7.22
CA ALA A 21 -9.03 0.33 -7.41
C ALA A 21 -9.41 -0.54 -6.20
N VAL A 22 -9.21 -0.04 -4.97
CA VAL A 22 -9.62 -0.76 -3.75
C VAL A 22 -11.13 -0.89 -3.67
N HIS A 23 -11.86 0.17 -4.03
CA HIS A 23 -13.32 0.15 -4.06
C HIS A 23 -13.86 -0.85 -5.08
N GLU A 24 -13.31 -0.88 -6.30
CA GLU A 24 -13.68 -1.84 -7.34
C GLU A 24 -13.44 -3.28 -6.88
N ALA A 25 -12.29 -3.56 -6.26
CA ALA A 25 -11.96 -4.86 -5.69
C ALA A 25 -12.95 -5.31 -4.61
N ILE A 26 -13.34 -4.39 -3.73
CA ILE A 26 -14.36 -4.65 -2.70
C ILE A 26 -15.70 -4.98 -3.35
N ARG A 27 -16.11 -4.20 -4.36
CA ARG A 27 -17.37 -4.42 -5.09
C ARG A 27 -17.39 -5.77 -5.81
N GLU A 28 -16.29 -6.15 -6.46
CA GLU A 28 -16.17 -7.46 -7.09
C GLU A 28 -16.30 -8.58 -6.06
N TRP A 29 -15.66 -8.43 -4.90
CA TRP A 29 -15.79 -9.40 -3.82
C TRP A 29 -17.21 -9.50 -3.27
N GLU A 30 -17.87 -8.38 -3.02
CA GLU A 30 -19.26 -8.34 -2.54
C GLU A 30 -20.22 -8.99 -3.55
N ALA A 31 -20.00 -8.75 -4.85
CA ALA A 31 -20.79 -9.39 -5.91
C ALA A 31 -20.59 -10.91 -5.95
N ALA A 32 -19.38 -11.39 -5.67
CA ALA A 32 -19.07 -12.82 -5.58
C ALA A 32 -19.56 -13.47 -4.25
N HIS A 33 -19.81 -12.68 -3.20
CA HIS A 33 -20.18 -13.15 -1.87
C HIS A 33 -21.41 -12.39 -1.32
N PRO A 34 -22.59 -12.52 -1.96
CA PRO A 34 -23.77 -11.73 -1.61
C PRO A 34 -24.23 -11.96 -0.15
N ASP A 35 -24.04 -13.16 0.39
CA ASP A 35 -24.41 -13.48 1.78
C ASP A 35 -23.51 -12.80 2.83
N SER A 36 -22.36 -12.26 2.40
CA SER A 36 -21.42 -11.51 3.25
C SER A 36 -21.39 -10.02 2.91
N ALA A 37 -22.21 -9.57 1.98
CA ALA A 37 -22.37 -8.17 1.61
C ALA A 37 -23.54 -7.53 2.39
N PRO A 38 -23.47 -6.22 2.72
CA PRO A 38 -22.35 -5.31 2.48
C PRO A 38 -21.20 -5.50 3.50
N SER A 39 -19.96 -5.22 3.11
CA SER A 39 -18.78 -5.46 3.96
C SER A 39 -18.47 -4.33 4.95
N GLY A 40 -19.08 -3.16 4.79
CA GLY A 40 -18.80 -1.97 5.59
C GLY A 40 -17.60 -1.17 5.08
N GLU A 41 -16.54 -1.82 4.57
CA GLU A 41 -15.44 -1.13 3.87
C GLU A 41 -15.96 -0.37 2.64
N GLY A 42 -16.79 -1.02 1.81
CA GLY A 42 -17.35 -0.41 0.61
C GLY A 42 -18.18 0.83 0.93
N GLN A 43 -19.01 0.75 1.98
CA GLN A 43 -19.84 1.88 2.42
C GLN A 43 -19.01 3.04 2.97
N ALA A 44 -17.95 2.75 3.71
CA ALA A 44 -17.04 3.79 4.18
C ALA A 44 -16.30 4.49 3.04
N ILE A 45 -15.90 3.75 1.99
CA ILE A 45 -15.24 4.35 0.83
C ILE A 45 -16.21 5.21 0.02
N LEU A 46 -17.42 4.72 -0.26
CA LEU A 46 -18.47 5.51 -0.93
C LEU A 46 -18.76 6.82 -0.19
N TRP A 47 -18.91 6.76 1.13
CA TRP A 47 -19.09 7.95 1.95
C TRP A 47 -17.87 8.88 1.89
N ALA A 48 -16.65 8.34 1.98
CA ALA A 48 -15.43 9.13 1.92
C ALA A 48 -15.19 9.82 0.57
N LEU A 49 -15.72 9.25 -0.52
CA LEU A 49 -15.71 9.84 -1.86
C LEU A 49 -16.84 10.88 -2.05
N GLY A 50 -17.73 11.06 -1.07
CA GLY A 50 -18.91 11.92 -1.18
C GLY A 50 -20.03 11.32 -2.02
N GLU A 51 -19.97 10.02 -2.34
CA GLU A 51 -20.99 9.31 -3.12
C GLU A 51 -22.19 8.88 -2.26
N CYS A 52 -22.05 8.90 -0.93
CA CYS A 52 -23.13 8.71 0.02
C CYS A 52 -23.38 9.97 0.85
N ALA A 53 -24.64 10.39 0.94
CA ALA A 53 -25.06 11.58 1.68
C ALA A 53 -25.06 11.39 3.21
N GLN A 54 -24.80 10.19 3.72
CA GLN A 54 -24.85 9.86 5.14
C GLN A 54 -23.68 8.97 5.55
N ALA A 55 -23.17 9.20 6.76
CA ALA A 55 -22.13 8.38 7.36
C ALA A 55 -22.66 6.96 7.69
N PRO A 56 -21.87 5.91 7.44
CA PRO A 56 -22.35 4.52 7.41
C PRO A 56 -22.80 3.94 8.77
N ILE A 57 -22.26 4.44 9.87
CA ILE A 57 -22.56 4.00 11.24
C ILE A 57 -23.37 5.05 11.99
N SER A 58 -22.93 6.31 11.99
CA SER A 58 -23.60 7.36 12.76
C SER A 58 -24.84 7.92 12.06
N GLY A 59 -24.98 7.72 10.75
CA GLY A 59 -26.06 8.30 9.94
C GLY A 59 -25.95 9.83 9.78
N ARG A 60 -24.83 10.43 10.19
CA ARG A 60 -24.62 11.88 10.08
C ARG A 60 -24.70 12.31 8.62
N PRO A 61 -25.53 13.30 8.27
CA PRO A 61 -25.59 13.82 6.91
C PRO A 61 -24.27 14.49 6.52
N SER A 62 -23.93 14.41 5.24
CA SER A 62 -22.75 15.05 4.67
C SER A 62 -23.11 15.71 3.34
N GLU A 63 -22.69 16.96 3.15
CA GLU A 63 -22.95 17.75 1.93
C GLU A 63 -21.81 17.61 0.89
N GLY A 64 -20.90 16.65 1.08
CA GLY A 64 -19.75 16.39 0.22
C GLY A 64 -18.80 15.35 0.83
N PRO A 65 -17.55 15.24 0.35
CA PRO A 65 -16.55 14.38 0.97
C PRO A 65 -16.30 14.79 2.44
N PRO A 66 -16.22 13.84 3.39
CA PRO A 66 -16.03 14.14 4.80
C PRO A 66 -14.66 14.75 5.08
N THR A 67 -14.60 15.57 6.13
CA THR A 67 -13.34 16.06 6.69
C THR A 67 -12.62 14.98 7.49
N LEU A 68 -11.34 15.19 7.80
CA LEU A 68 -10.60 14.31 8.71
C LEU A 68 -11.31 14.18 10.06
N ALA A 69 -11.86 15.28 10.59
CA ALA A 69 -12.60 15.26 11.86
C ALA A 69 -13.86 14.39 11.77
N ASP A 70 -14.59 14.45 10.65
CA ASP A 70 -15.75 13.59 10.41
C ASP A 70 -15.37 12.12 10.36
N ALA A 71 -14.31 11.78 9.63
CA ALA A 71 -13.82 10.40 9.53
C ALA A 71 -13.37 9.86 10.90
N CYS A 72 -12.66 10.66 11.71
CA CYS A 72 -12.28 10.28 13.07
C CYS A 72 -13.51 10.09 13.98
N ALA A 73 -14.49 10.99 13.92
CA ALA A 73 -15.72 10.88 14.69
C ALA A 73 -16.53 9.62 14.30
N GLU A 74 -16.49 9.25 13.03
CA GLU A 74 -17.16 8.05 12.52
C GLU A 74 -16.45 6.76 12.96
N ILE A 75 -15.11 6.74 12.96
CA ILE A 75 -14.32 5.64 13.54
C ILE A 75 -14.71 5.44 15.01
N ASP A 76 -14.73 6.53 15.77
CA ASP A 76 -15.12 6.57 17.18
C ASP A 76 -16.54 6.02 17.41
N ALA A 77 -17.49 6.37 16.54
CA ALA A 77 -18.85 5.84 16.58
C ALA A 77 -18.87 4.34 16.28
N ALA A 78 -18.14 3.91 15.24
CA ALA A 78 -18.02 2.52 14.82
C ALA A 78 -17.36 1.62 15.87
N GLU A 79 -16.42 2.15 16.66
CA GLU A 79 -15.79 1.42 17.74
C GLU A 79 -16.71 1.16 18.93
N ARG A 80 -17.64 2.09 19.20
CA ARG A 80 -18.55 2.02 20.36
C ARG A 80 -19.81 1.19 20.11
N VAL A 81 -20.17 0.93 18.86
CA VAL A 81 -21.42 0.23 18.54
C VAL A 81 -21.31 -1.29 18.73
N PRO A 82 -22.39 -1.96 19.20
CA PRO A 82 -22.49 -3.42 19.18
C PRO A 82 -22.38 -3.98 17.76
N ARG A 83 -21.76 -5.15 17.62
CA ARG A 83 -21.46 -5.74 16.30
C ARG A 83 -22.57 -6.61 15.75
N GLU A 84 -23.31 -7.29 16.61
CA GLU A 84 -24.37 -8.22 16.22
C GLU A 84 -25.59 -7.48 15.63
N GLY A 85 -26.20 -8.08 14.60
CA GLY A 85 -27.47 -7.63 14.01
C GLY A 85 -27.40 -6.36 13.16
N ARG A 86 -26.20 -5.82 12.87
CA ARG A 86 -26.06 -4.63 12.02
C ARG A 86 -26.11 -4.99 10.54
N ILE A 87 -26.79 -4.13 9.77
CA ILE A 87 -26.81 -4.17 8.30
C ILE A 87 -25.44 -3.80 7.73
N ILE A 88 -24.75 -2.81 8.31
CA ILE A 88 -23.40 -2.39 7.92
C ILE A 88 -22.41 -2.83 9.00
N PRO A 89 -21.43 -3.70 8.67
CA PRO A 89 -20.39 -4.12 9.60
C PRO A 89 -19.48 -2.96 10.03
N ALA A 90 -19.42 -2.70 11.34
CA ALA A 90 -18.62 -1.60 11.89
C ALA A 90 -17.10 -1.83 11.77
N ASP A 91 -16.63 -3.08 11.78
CA ASP A 91 -15.20 -3.39 11.63
C ASP A 91 -14.68 -2.99 10.24
N GLY A 92 -15.48 -3.23 9.20
CA GLY A 92 -15.13 -2.82 7.85
C GLY A 92 -15.06 -1.31 7.70
N VAL A 93 -16.00 -0.58 8.33
CA VAL A 93 -15.98 0.89 8.36
C VAL A 93 -14.72 1.41 9.05
N VAL A 94 -14.38 0.91 10.24
CA VAL A 94 -13.17 1.29 10.97
C VAL A 94 -11.91 1.01 10.15
N SER A 95 -11.85 -0.18 9.53
CA SER A 95 -10.70 -0.59 8.71
C SER A 95 -10.49 0.36 7.53
N ALA A 96 -11.55 0.67 6.79
CA ALA A 96 -11.50 1.54 5.63
C ALA A 96 -11.18 3.00 5.98
N LEU A 97 -11.85 3.58 6.98
CA LEU A 97 -11.61 4.97 7.37
C LEU A 97 -10.18 5.16 7.91
N ARG A 98 -9.67 4.25 8.74
CA ARG A 98 -8.27 4.30 9.21
C ARG A 98 -7.27 4.22 8.06
N TRP A 99 -7.59 3.46 7.01
CA TRP A 99 -6.76 3.40 5.82
C TRP A 99 -6.79 4.70 5.01
N LEU A 100 -7.98 5.23 4.75
CA LEU A 100 -8.20 6.45 3.98
C LEU A 100 -7.51 7.67 4.60
N ILE A 101 -7.59 7.82 5.92
CA ILE A 101 -6.95 8.94 6.64
C ILE A 101 -5.44 8.75 6.86
N GLY A 102 -4.88 7.63 6.42
CA GLY A 102 -3.46 7.30 6.59
C GLY A 102 -3.08 6.86 8.02
N ALA A 103 -4.04 6.58 8.90
CA ALA A 103 -3.78 6.04 10.24
C ALA A 103 -3.31 4.57 10.20
N LYS A 104 -3.63 3.85 9.11
CA LYS A 104 -3.19 2.48 8.84
C LYS A 104 -2.83 2.33 7.37
N ASP A 105 -1.74 1.63 7.07
CA ASP A 105 -1.31 1.37 5.68
C ASP A 105 -1.91 0.11 5.05
N GLY A 106 -2.49 -0.77 5.88
CA GLY A 106 -3.20 -1.95 5.39
C GLY A 106 -4.45 -1.56 4.62
N VAL A 107 -4.52 -1.94 3.34
CA VAL A 107 -5.72 -1.83 2.52
C VAL A 107 -6.89 -2.51 3.25
N PRO A 108 -8.07 -1.89 3.30
CA PRO A 108 -9.24 -2.48 3.93
C PRO A 108 -9.79 -3.57 3.02
N VAL A 109 -9.99 -4.78 3.56
CA VAL A 109 -10.36 -5.93 2.75
C VAL A 109 -11.47 -6.74 3.44
N PRO A 110 -12.61 -6.99 2.75
CA PRO A 110 -13.76 -7.71 3.29
C PRO A 110 -13.46 -9.17 3.64
N GLY A 111 -14.07 -9.71 4.69
CA GLY A 111 -14.16 -11.17 4.89
C GLY A 111 -12.84 -11.93 5.12
N LYS A 112 -12.88 -13.26 4.98
CA LYS A 112 -11.71 -14.15 5.13
C LYS A 112 -10.87 -14.16 3.85
N ARG A 113 -9.55 -14.22 4.01
CA ARG A 113 -8.59 -14.27 2.91
C ARG A 113 -8.89 -15.44 1.94
N PRO A 114 -9.12 -15.18 0.63
CA PRO A 114 -9.29 -16.23 -0.37
C PRO A 114 -7.97 -17.00 -0.55
N ALA A 115 -8.05 -18.22 -1.10
CA ALA A 115 -6.89 -19.10 -1.27
C ALA A 115 -5.77 -18.46 -2.11
N GLU A 116 -6.13 -17.69 -3.13
CA GLU A 116 -5.20 -16.94 -3.99
C GLU A 116 -4.68 -15.64 -3.34
N GLY A 117 -5.26 -15.25 -2.21
CA GLY A 117 -4.99 -14.01 -1.51
C GLY A 117 -5.57 -12.78 -2.20
N TRP A 118 -5.67 -11.69 -1.44
CA TRP A 118 -6.28 -10.44 -1.90
C TRP A 118 -5.47 -9.69 -2.95
N GLY A 119 -4.24 -10.11 -3.21
CA GLY A 119 -3.35 -9.39 -4.11
C GLY A 119 -3.68 -9.49 -5.57
N HIS A 120 -4.58 -10.37 -5.99
CA HIS A 120 -5.07 -10.31 -7.35
C HIS A 120 -6.18 -9.25 -7.48
N LEU A 121 -7.04 -9.16 -6.46
CA LEU A 121 -8.19 -8.24 -6.42
C LEU A 121 -7.76 -6.77 -6.21
N VAL A 122 -6.78 -6.50 -5.33
CA VAL A 122 -6.21 -5.14 -5.15
C VAL A 122 -4.85 -4.97 -5.83
N GLY A 123 -4.54 -5.81 -6.82
CA GLY A 123 -3.32 -5.67 -7.61
C GLY A 123 -2.00 -6.06 -6.93
N GLY A 124 -1.91 -6.45 -5.65
CA GLY A 124 -0.70 -7.21 -5.24
C GLY A 124 -0.51 -7.71 -3.80
N ARG A 125 -1.43 -7.49 -2.84
CA ARG A 125 -1.66 -8.08 -1.49
C ARG A 125 -1.83 -6.99 -0.42
N GLY A 126 -2.17 -7.31 0.82
CA GLY A 126 -2.37 -6.32 1.91
C GLY A 126 -1.14 -5.50 2.38
N VAL A 127 -0.21 -5.11 1.50
CA VAL A 127 0.17 -3.72 1.12
C VAL A 127 1.16 -3.83 -0.06
N VAL A 128 0.86 -4.67 -1.05
CA VAL A 128 1.58 -4.74 -2.32
C VAL A 128 0.51 -4.53 -3.39
N MET A 129 0.80 -3.74 -4.40
CA MET A 129 -0.17 -3.25 -5.39
C MET A 129 0.32 -3.60 -6.80
N ARG A 130 1.30 -4.51 -6.91
CA ARG A 130 1.89 -4.98 -8.17
C ARG A 130 1.78 -6.50 -8.26
N GLY A 131 1.34 -7.00 -9.41
CA GLY A 131 1.23 -8.43 -9.69
C GLY A 131 2.59 -9.07 -10.00
N GLU A 132 2.71 -10.39 -9.84
CA GLU A 132 4.00 -11.10 -10.05
C GLU A 132 4.57 -10.90 -11.46
N ALA A 133 3.73 -10.85 -12.49
CA ALA A 133 4.16 -10.57 -13.87
C ALA A 133 4.75 -9.16 -14.03
N GLU A 134 4.18 -8.17 -13.33
CA GLU A 134 4.67 -6.79 -13.36
C GLU A 134 6.00 -6.66 -12.59
N ILE A 135 6.07 -7.27 -11.42
CA ILE A 135 7.31 -7.38 -10.62
C ILE A 135 8.40 -8.07 -11.46
N GLY A 136 8.05 -9.13 -12.19
CA GLY A 136 8.94 -9.83 -13.10
C GLY A 136 9.48 -8.94 -14.22
N ARG A 137 8.61 -8.18 -14.90
CA ARG A 137 9.04 -7.22 -15.95
C ARG A 137 10.02 -6.18 -15.42
N ILE A 138 9.75 -5.61 -14.25
CA ILE A 138 10.67 -4.64 -13.62
C ILE A 138 11.99 -5.29 -13.21
N ALA A 139 11.97 -6.54 -12.73
CA ALA A 139 13.20 -7.28 -12.44
C ALA A 139 14.05 -7.45 -13.70
N GLU A 140 13.45 -7.85 -14.84
CA GLU A 140 14.18 -8.00 -16.11
C GLU A 140 14.76 -6.66 -16.61
N ALA A 141 13.96 -5.59 -16.59
CA ALA A 141 14.42 -4.26 -16.98
C ALA A 141 15.59 -3.79 -16.09
N ALA A 142 15.49 -4.01 -14.78
CA ALA A 142 16.57 -3.64 -13.85
C ALA A 142 17.83 -4.50 -14.05
N ARG A 143 17.72 -5.79 -14.44
CA ARG A 143 18.88 -6.62 -14.80
C ARG A 143 19.56 -6.14 -16.08
N ALA A 144 18.79 -5.75 -17.10
CA ALA A 144 19.35 -5.12 -18.30
C ALA A 144 20.06 -3.80 -17.94
N GLY A 145 19.43 -2.97 -17.10
CA GLY A 145 20.02 -1.75 -16.57
C GLY A 145 21.31 -1.96 -15.78
N LEU A 146 21.41 -3.06 -15.04
CA LEU A 146 22.63 -3.44 -14.31
C LEU A 146 23.80 -3.74 -15.26
N ALA A 147 23.54 -4.40 -16.39
CA ALA A 147 24.55 -4.72 -17.40
C ALA A 147 25.05 -3.47 -18.14
N ASP A 148 24.13 -2.53 -18.42
CA ASP A 148 24.39 -1.33 -19.24
C ASP A 148 24.48 -0.03 -18.41
N ALA A 149 24.68 -0.14 -17.10
CA ALA A 149 24.70 1.00 -16.18
C ALA A 149 25.79 2.02 -16.56
N PRO A 150 25.47 3.33 -16.67
CA PRO A 150 26.41 4.34 -17.15
C PRO A 150 27.43 4.73 -16.07
N ASP A 151 27.08 4.55 -14.79
CA ASP A 151 27.90 4.81 -13.63
C ASP A 151 27.60 3.81 -12.50
N GLU A 152 28.33 3.95 -11.39
CA GLU A 152 28.18 3.11 -10.21
C GLU A 152 26.86 3.35 -9.45
N TRP A 153 26.32 4.57 -9.51
CA TRP A 153 25.08 4.92 -8.84
C TRP A 153 23.91 4.14 -9.44
N ASP A 154 23.72 4.25 -10.75
CA ASP A 154 22.66 3.55 -11.49
C ASP A 154 22.82 2.03 -11.37
N ARG A 155 24.06 1.53 -11.42
CA ARG A 155 24.35 0.10 -11.22
C ARG A 155 23.85 -0.38 -9.87
N THR A 156 24.19 0.35 -8.80
CA THR A 156 23.81 -0.06 -7.46
C THR A 156 22.32 0.14 -7.18
N TRP A 157 21.69 1.18 -7.75
CA TRP A 157 20.24 1.35 -7.78
C TRP A 157 19.53 0.15 -8.41
N CYS A 158 19.93 -0.23 -9.63
CA CYS A 158 19.37 -1.39 -10.32
C CYS A 158 19.56 -2.67 -9.51
N SER A 159 20.74 -2.84 -8.89
CA SER A 159 20.99 -3.97 -7.98
C SER A 159 20.02 -4.01 -6.79
N GLY A 160 19.73 -2.85 -6.18
CA GLY A 160 18.72 -2.73 -5.12
C GLY A 160 17.31 -3.10 -5.59
N THR A 161 16.91 -2.64 -6.78
CA THR A 161 15.63 -2.97 -7.41
C THR A 161 15.50 -4.46 -7.68
N VAL A 162 16.51 -5.09 -8.29
CA VAL A 162 16.54 -6.53 -8.57
C VAL A 162 16.41 -7.31 -7.26
N ALA A 163 17.16 -6.93 -6.22
CA ALA A 163 17.14 -7.66 -4.95
C ALA A 163 15.75 -7.68 -4.29
N VAL A 164 15.01 -6.56 -4.32
CA VAL A 164 13.62 -6.51 -3.81
C VAL A 164 12.70 -7.36 -4.67
N CYS A 165 12.77 -7.25 -6.01
CA CYS A 165 11.89 -7.99 -6.91
C CYS A 165 12.10 -9.51 -6.77
N GLU A 166 13.36 -9.97 -6.70
CA GLU A 166 13.70 -11.38 -6.49
C GLU A 166 13.26 -11.89 -5.12
N TRP A 167 13.31 -11.04 -4.10
CA TRP A 167 12.78 -11.38 -2.78
C TRP A 167 11.26 -11.52 -2.78
N MET A 168 10.54 -10.64 -3.49
CA MET A 168 9.09 -10.76 -3.68
C MET A 168 8.73 -12.05 -4.41
N LEU A 169 9.38 -12.33 -5.54
CA LEU A 169 9.14 -13.50 -6.39
C LEU A 169 9.67 -14.82 -5.80
N GLY A 170 10.45 -14.76 -4.71
CA GLY A 170 10.98 -15.94 -4.03
C GLY A 170 12.25 -16.53 -4.66
N ALA A 171 12.80 -15.89 -5.69
CA ALA A 171 14.14 -16.20 -6.20
C ALA A 171 15.23 -15.90 -5.16
N ARG A 172 14.99 -14.94 -4.25
CA ARG A 172 15.86 -14.62 -3.12
C ARG A 172 15.26 -15.10 -1.80
N SER A 173 16.02 -15.90 -1.05
CA SER A 173 15.58 -16.52 0.21
C SER A 173 15.66 -15.60 1.45
N LYS A 174 16.31 -14.45 1.33
CA LYS A 174 16.49 -13.47 2.41
C LYS A 174 16.19 -12.05 1.96
N SER A 175 15.78 -11.20 2.89
CA SER A 175 15.47 -9.81 2.60
C SER A 175 16.73 -9.01 2.17
N PRO A 176 16.60 -8.03 1.26
CA PRO A 176 17.73 -7.38 0.59
C PRO A 176 18.76 -6.66 1.47
N VAL A 177 18.30 -6.06 2.57
CA VAL A 177 19.08 -5.21 3.50
C VAL A 177 19.14 -5.86 4.87
N ARG A 178 18.01 -6.32 5.41
CA ARG A 178 17.97 -6.88 6.78
C ARG A 178 18.50 -8.31 6.87
N ASP A 179 18.73 -8.98 5.74
CA ASP A 179 19.19 -10.37 5.66
C ASP A 179 18.30 -11.35 6.45
N THR A 180 17.00 -11.04 6.55
CA THR A 180 16.05 -11.87 7.30
C THR A 180 15.40 -12.92 6.38
N PRO A 181 15.13 -14.16 6.86
CA PRO A 181 14.50 -15.18 6.03
C PRO A 181 13.18 -14.71 5.40
N ARG A 182 12.99 -15.04 4.13
CA ARG A 182 11.74 -14.76 3.41
C ARG A 182 10.59 -15.52 4.09
N PRO A 183 9.47 -14.86 4.43
CA PRO A 183 8.30 -15.56 4.93
C PRO A 183 7.80 -16.60 3.94
N MET A 184 7.28 -17.74 4.44
CA MET A 184 6.80 -18.85 3.63
C MET A 184 5.79 -18.41 2.55
N ASN A 185 4.87 -17.51 2.93
CA ASN A 185 3.83 -16.98 2.05
C ASN A 185 4.25 -15.72 1.27
N GLY A 186 5.55 -15.41 1.24
CA GLY A 186 6.11 -14.19 0.65
C GLY A 186 6.05 -12.95 1.57
N PRO A 187 6.81 -11.90 1.23
CA PRO A 187 6.86 -10.68 2.04
C PRO A 187 5.50 -9.97 2.11
N THR A 188 5.16 -9.46 3.29
CA THR A 188 3.95 -8.66 3.55
C THR A 188 4.28 -7.16 3.59
N GLY A 189 3.25 -6.30 3.66
CA GLY A 189 3.45 -4.87 3.87
C GLY A 189 4.26 -4.52 5.13
N VAL A 190 4.14 -5.32 6.20
CA VAL A 190 4.97 -5.14 7.41
C VAL A 190 6.43 -5.46 7.12
N ASN A 191 6.69 -6.56 6.38
CA ASN A 191 8.06 -6.90 5.97
C ASN A 191 8.66 -5.81 5.09
N LEU A 192 7.87 -5.29 4.14
CA LEU A 192 8.29 -4.21 3.25
C LEU A 192 8.57 -2.91 4.03
N GLY A 193 7.71 -2.47 4.94
CA GLY A 193 7.96 -1.25 5.73
C GLY A 193 9.16 -1.39 6.67
N MET A 194 9.37 -2.59 7.21
CA MET A 194 10.58 -2.92 7.98
C MET A 194 11.86 -2.87 7.13
N GLU A 195 11.77 -3.33 5.88
CA GLU A 195 12.88 -3.33 4.93
C GLU A 195 13.18 -1.92 4.40
N GLU A 196 12.14 -1.14 4.12
CA GLU A 196 12.21 0.27 3.71
C GLU A 196 12.97 1.11 4.74
N ARG A 197 12.60 1.00 6.03
CA ARG A 197 13.31 1.69 7.11
C ARG A 197 14.79 1.30 7.21
N ALA A 198 15.11 0.03 6.98
CA ALA A 198 16.50 -0.40 6.96
C ALA A 198 17.25 0.12 5.72
N ALA A 199 16.57 0.25 4.59
CA ALA A 199 17.12 0.83 3.38
C ALA A 199 17.34 2.35 3.49
N GLU A 200 16.53 3.07 4.27
CA GLU A 200 16.78 4.47 4.63
C GLU A 200 18.12 4.64 5.37
N ASP A 201 18.43 3.73 6.30
CA ASP A 201 19.73 3.72 6.98
C ASP A 201 20.89 3.45 6.00
N VAL A 202 20.69 2.60 4.97
CA VAL A 202 21.66 2.37 3.88
C VAL A 202 21.85 3.64 3.03
N SER A 203 20.76 4.22 2.56
CA SER A 203 20.76 5.46 1.76
C SER A 203 21.49 6.59 2.47
N ARG A 204 21.20 6.79 3.76
CA ARG A 204 21.81 7.83 4.60
C ARG A 204 23.17 7.45 5.18
N GLN A 205 23.67 6.25 4.88
CA GLN A 205 24.97 5.73 5.36
C GLN A 205 25.11 5.69 6.90
N LEU A 206 24.02 5.32 7.57
CA LEU A 206 23.91 5.25 9.02
C LEU A 206 24.15 3.82 9.53
N GLY A 207 24.88 3.68 10.64
CA GLY A 207 25.03 2.43 11.38
C GLY A 207 25.44 1.23 10.50
N ARG A 208 24.65 0.15 10.54
CA ARG A 208 24.86 -1.07 9.73
C ARG A 208 24.58 -0.86 8.23
N GLY A 209 24.00 0.26 7.83
CA GLY A 209 23.68 0.62 6.46
C GLY A 209 24.90 0.82 5.55
N ARG A 210 26.09 1.05 6.13
CA ARG A 210 27.36 1.21 5.39
C ARG A 210 27.86 -0.06 4.68
N ARG A 211 27.16 -1.19 4.84
CA ARG A 211 27.47 -2.44 4.13
C ARG A 211 27.05 -2.44 2.66
N HIS A 212 26.15 -1.53 2.30
CA HIS A 212 25.68 -1.33 0.93
C HIS A 212 25.92 0.13 0.52
N SER A 213 25.99 0.38 -0.78
CA SER A 213 26.08 1.75 -1.29
C SER A 213 24.77 2.51 -1.06
N PRO A 214 24.81 3.85 -1.01
CA PRO A 214 23.59 4.65 -0.93
C PRO A 214 22.61 4.38 -2.10
N GLY A 215 23.14 4.25 -3.32
CA GLY A 215 22.33 3.96 -4.51
C GLY A 215 21.57 2.64 -4.41
N TYR A 216 22.17 1.60 -3.80
CA TYR A 216 21.47 0.35 -3.49
C TYR A 216 20.31 0.58 -2.52
N GLY A 217 20.52 1.36 -1.45
CA GLY A 217 19.48 1.74 -0.51
C GLY A 217 18.31 2.46 -1.20
N ASP A 218 18.60 3.44 -2.06
CA ASP A 218 17.57 4.18 -2.79
C ASP A 218 16.79 3.31 -3.78
N GLY A 219 17.48 2.41 -4.49
CA GLY A 219 16.84 1.41 -5.35
C GLY A 219 15.88 0.50 -4.58
N VAL A 220 16.27 0.05 -3.38
CA VAL A 220 15.40 -0.73 -2.47
C VAL A 220 14.19 0.10 -2.03
N ILE A 221 14.40 1.31 -1.51
CA ILE A 221 13.31 2.20 -1.05
C ILE A 221 12.32 2.43 -2.19
N ARG A 222 12.78 2.87 -3.36
CA ARG A 222 11.92 3.20 -4.50
C ARG A 222 11.10 2.00 -4.94
N THR A 223 11.73 0.82 -4.99
CA THR A 223 11.04 -0.42 -5.38
C THR A 223 9.97 -0.79 -4.36
N ILE A 224 10.24 -0.63 -3.06
CA ILE A 224 9.24 -0.88 -2.01
C ILE A 224 8.08 0.12 -2.11
N GLN A 225 8.36 1.41 -2.28
CA GLN A 225 7.32 2.44 -2.43
C GLN A 225 6.42 2.14 -3.64
N TRP A 226 7.03 1.73 -4.75
CA TRP A 226 6.32 1.32 -5.96
C TRP A 226 5.48 0.06 -5.72
N LEU A 227 6.06 -0.97 -5.09
CA LEU A 227 5.34 -2.18 -4.71
C LEU A 227 4.16 -1.86 -3.81
N ARG A 228 4.28 -0.91 -2.88
CA ARG A 228 3.20 -0.54 -1.95
C ARG A 228 2.16 0.42 -2.55
N GLY A 229 2.33 0.83 -3.81
CA GLY A 229 1.46 1.81 -4.46
C GLY A 229 1.55 3.22 -3.88
N GLN A 230 2.63 3.55 -3.16
CA GLN A 230 2.92 4.91 -2.69
C GLN A 230 3.40 5.80 -3.84
N ILE A 231 4.01 5.18 -4.85
CA ILE A 231 4.34 5.78 -6.14
C ILE A 231 3.86 4.86 -7.26
N THR A 232 3.42 5.46 -8.36
CA THR A 232 2.96 4.74 -9.55
C THR A 232 4.07 4.51 -10.57
N VAL A 233 5.02 5.45 -10.65
CA VAL A 233 6.18 5.35 -11.53
C VAL A 233 7.10 4.22 -11.08
N PRO A 234 7.43 3.24 -11.95
CA PRO A 234 8.35 2.16 -11.63
C PRO A 234 9.77 2.67 -11.28
N PRO A 235 10.55 1.88 -10.51
CA PRO A 235 11.89 2.28 -10.10
C PRO A 235 12.91 2.38 -11.25
N VAL A 236 12.63 1.72 -12.38
CA VAL A 236 13.41 1.78 -13.62
C VAL A 236 12.47 1.85 -14.83
N ASN A 237 12.90 2.50 -15.91
CA ASN A 237 12.16 2.51 -17.18
C ASN A 237 12.39 1.22 -17.98
N GLU A 238 11.80 1.14 -19.17
CA GLU A 238 11.94 0.00 -20.09
C GLU A 238 13.38 -0.26 -20.54
N GLN A 239 14.22 0.77 -20.52
CA GLN A 239 15.65 0.69 -20.83
C GLN A 239 16.51 0.34 -19.60
N GLY A 240 15.89 0.04 -18.46
CA GLY A 240 16.59 -0.27 -17.22
C GLY A 240 17.28 0.92 -16.56
N ARG A 241 16.95 2.16 -16.97
CA ARG A 241 17.50 3.37 -16.34
C ARG A 241 16.65 3.77 -15.15
N PRO A 242 17.25 4.23 -14.03
CA PRO A 242 16.50 4.84 -12.95
C PRO A 242 15.62 5.98 -13.45
N VAL A 243 14.33 6.00 -13.08
CA VAL A 243 13.42 7.06 -13.52
C VAL A 243 13.58 8.28 -12.62
N PRO A 244 13.92 9.47 -13.16
CA PRO A 244 14.11 10.67 -12.35
C PRO A 244 12.79 11.17 -11.76
N GLY A 245 12.66 10.98 -10.46
CA GLY A 245 11.83 11.69 -9.49
C GLY A 245 12.48 11.55 -8.10
N ALA A 246 13.81 11.42 -8.13
CA ALA A 246 14.67 10.88 -7.10
C ALA A 246 15.45 12.02 -6.45
N ARG A 247 14.73 12.87 -5.71
CA ARG A 247 15.15 13.64 -4.53
C ARG A 247 13.93 14.36 -3.96
#